data_AF-A0A357ADD0-F1
#
_entry.id   AF-A0A357ADD0-F1
#
_cell.length_a   1.000
_cell.length_b   1.000
_cell.length_c   1.000
_cell.angle_alpha   90.00
_cell.angle_beta   90.00
_cell.angle_gamma   90.00
#
_symmetry.space_group_name_H-M   'P 1'
#
loop_
_entity.id
_entity.type
_entity.pdbx_description
1 polymer ?
#
loop_
_entity_poly.entity_id
_entity_poly.type
_entity_poly.pdbx_seq_one_letter_code
_entity_poly.pdbx_strand_id
1 'polypeptide(L)'
;MTKIHDNPGQIHQAERIEVTIRYQFNEKEYLWQMLKSGRALMDGKTLDESGDRLLFLGEAVLHMIAADCCYERPKAWIEFLEPKTLGQLADQLEVTDWIQIRVDHRERWGDERLIHLGEFLKLLTGMIYLDCNFYQVRDWFSGQVIGIDNPLIPPDYPGSDVPYRNFEHLGKSALNLIASDYLYARFPGVPKEVLCHIREGCKEKMLDLGKYDDKSLGKNYVKGKFVFVRNKLISLIQKAEK
;
A
#
# COMPACT_ATOMS: atom_id res chain seq x y z
N MET A 1 -7.82 -21.87 -15.21
CA MET A 1 -8.21 -21.62 -16.61
C MET A 1 -9.06 -20.37 -16.64
N THR A 2 -8.48 -19.23 -17.03
CA THR A 2 -9.22 -18.03 -17.42
C THR A 2 -8.49 -17.44 -18.60
N LYS A 3 -9.06 -17.60 -19.80
CA LYS A 3 -8.57 -17.06 -21.07
C LYS A 3 -9.25 -15.72 -21.31
N ILE A 4 -8.63 -14.56 -21.08
CA ILE A 4 -9.13 -13.28 -21.62
C ILE A 4 -7.99 -12.24 -21.77
N HIS A 5 -6.88 -12.48 -22.50
CA HIS A 5 -5.87 -11.42 -22.72
C HIS A 5 -5.26 -11.38 -24.13
N ASP A 6 -6.04 -11.67 -25.19
CA ASP A 6 -5.58 -11.58 -26.59
C ASP A 6 -6.20 -10.39 -27.36
N ASN A 7 -6.61 -9.31 -26.68
CA ASN A 7 -7.04 -8.09 -27.35
C ASN A 7 -5.85 -7.11 -27.48
N PRO A 8 -5.38 -6.78 -28.70
CA PRO A 8 -4.24 -5.90 -28.90
C PRO A 8 -4.36 -4.56 -28.17
N GLY A 9 -5.57 -3.99 -28.09
CA GLY A 9 -5.80 -2.70 -27.41
C GLY A 9 -5.59 -2.75 -25.89
N GLN A 10 -5.86 -3.89 -25.25
CA GLN A 10 -5.61 -4.08 -23.81
C GLN A 10 -4.12 -4.26 -23.52
N ILE A 11 -3.41 -5.00 -24.36
CA ILE A 11 -1.96 -5.19 -24.22
C ILE A 11 -1.24 -3.84 -24.29
N HIS A 12 -1.59 -2.99 -25.26
CA HIS A 12 -0.98 -1.66 -25.42
C HIS A 12 -1.29 -0.72 -24.24
N GLN A 13 -2.47 -0.82 -23.64
CA GLN A 13 -2.81 -0.04 -22.45
C GLN A 13 -2.00 -0.51 -21.23
N ALA A 14 -1.85 -1.83 -21.05
CA ALA A 14 -1.08 -2.38 -19.95
C ALA A 14 0.40 -1.98 -20.02
N GLU A 15 1.03 -2.14 -21.19
CA GLU A 15 2.42 -1.75 -21.41
C GLU A 15 2.65 -0.26 -21.16
N ARG A 16 1.72 0.60 -21.61
CA ARG A 16 1.80 2.05 -21.34
C ARG A 16 1.77 2.35 -19.85
N ILE A 17 0.86 1.73 -19.11
CA ILE A 17 0.76 1.94 -17.66
C ILE A 17 2.06 1.52 -16.98
N GLU A 18 2.57 0.32 -17.29
CA GLU A 18 3.79 -0.23 -16.71
C GLU A 18 5.03 0.65 -16.99
N VAL A 19 5.11 1.22 -18.19
CA VAL A 19 6.13 2.22 -18.52
C VAL A 19 5.97 3.48 -17.69
N THR A 20 4.75 4.01 -17.53
CA THR A 20 4.51 5.21 -16.73
C THR A 20 4.85 5.01 -15.25
N ILE A 21 4.44 3.90 -14.64
CA ILE A 21 4.78 3.59 -13.24
C ILE A 21 6.19 3.05 -13.07
N ARG A 22 6.90 2.77 -14.16
CA ARG A 22 8.22 2.11 -14.17
C ARG A 22 8.23 0.82 -13.35
N TYR A 23 7.18 0.03 -13.50
CA TYR A 23 7.00 -1.26 -12.86
C TYR A 23 6.34 -2.22 -13.82
N GLN A 24 6.97 -3.38 -14.03
CA GLN A 24 6.44 -4.45 -14.88
C GLN A 24 5.84 -5.52 -13.98
N PHE A 25 4.52 -5.71 -14.07
CA PHE A 25 3.82 -6.78 -13.36
C PHE A 25 4.23 -8.15 -13.91
N ASN A 26 4.49 -9.08 -12.99
CA ASN A 26 4.67 -10.49 -13.32
C ASN A 26 3.33 -11.11 -13.74
N GLU A 27 2.24 -10.77 -13.04
CA GLU A 27 0.89 -11.24 -13.33
C GLU A 27 0.01 -10.07 -13.82
N LYS A 28 -0.35 -10.07 -15.12
CA LYS A 28 -1.12 -8.97 -15.72
C LYS A 28 -2.54 -8.85 -15.18
N GLU A 29 -3.11 -9.94 -14.68
CA GLU A 29 -4.42 -9.99 -14.04
C GLU A 29 -4.53 -8.98 -12.88
N TYR A 30 -3.44 -8.76 -12.15
CA TYR A 30 -3.36 -7.77 -11.08
C TYR A 30 -3.55 -6.34 -11.59
N LEU A 31 -2.93 -5.99 -12.73
CA LEU A 31 -3.15 -4.69 -13.36
C LEU A 31 -4.62 -4.49 -13.71
N TRP A 32 -5.27 -5.50 -14.29
CA TRP A 32 -6.67 -5.40 -14.71
C TRP A 32 -7.64 -5.29 -13.55
N GLN A 33 -7.41 -6.06 -12.48
CA GLN A 33 -8.19 -5.97 -11.26
C GLN A 33 -8.05 -4.58 -10.63
N MET A 34 -6.83 -4.03 -10.57
CA MET A 34 -6.58 -2.68 -10.06
C MET A 34 -7.27 -1.61 -10.90
N LEU A 35 -7.23 -1.70 -12.24
CA LEU A 35 -7.94 -0.76 -13.13
C LEU A 35 -9.47 -0.82 -13.00
N LYS A 36 -10.04 -2.02 -12.78
CA LYS A 36 -11.47 -2.18 -12.52
C LYS A 36 -11.88 -1.43 -11.25
N SER A 37 -11.15 -1.64 -10.16
CA SER A 37 -11.39 -0.93 -8.89
C SER A 37 -11.15 0.57 -9.02
N GLY A 38 -10.09 0.98 -9.72
CA GLY A 38 -9.80 2.38 -10.00
C GLY A 38 -10.92 3.08 -10.76
N ARG A 39 -11.51 2.43 -11.77
CA ARG A 39 -12.67 2.98 -12.48
C ARG A 39 -13.89 3.17 -11.57
N ALA A 40 -14.14 2.22 -10.65
CA ALA A 40 -15.23 2.37 -9.69
C ALA A 40 -15.02 3.58 -8.79
N LEU A 41 -13.81 3.78 -8.25
CA LEU A 41 -13.46 4.96 -7.43
C LEU A 41 -13.69 6.26 -8.20
N MET A 42 -13.22 6.33 -9.44
CA MET A 42 -13.36 7.53 -10.26
C MET A 42 -14.83 7.79 -10.61
N ASP A 43 -15.64 6.77 -10.85
CA ASP A 43 -17.08 6.95 -11.05
C ASP A 43 -17.85 7.35 -9.77
N GLY A 44 -17.16 7.54 -8.63
CA GLY A 44 -17.79 7.79 -7.32
C GLY A 44 -18.60 6.59 -6.81
N LYS A 45 -18.27 5.38 -7.30
CA LYS A 45 -18.93 4.13 -6.93
C LYS A 45 -18.18 3.45 -5.80
N THR A 46 -18.90 2.68 -5.00
CA THR A 46 -18.30 1.78 -4.02
C THR A 46 -17.47 0.70 -4.72
N LEU A 47 -16.34 0.35 -4.10
CA LEU A 47 -15.55 -0.80 -4.51
C LEU A 47 -16.35 -2.10 -4.35
N ASP A 48 -15.97 -3.12 -5.10
CA ASP A 48 -16.38 -4.49 -4.78
C ASP A 48 -15.51 -5.04 -3.64
N GLU A 49 -15.91 -6.17 -3.08
CA GLU A 49 -15.22 -6.79 -1.95
C GLU A 49 -13.72 -7.01 -2.23
N SER A 50 -13.38 -7.32 -3.49
CA SER A 50 -11.99 -7.51 -3.91
C SER A 50 -11.18 -6.22 -3.84
N GLY A 51 -11.74 -5.12 -4.33
CA GLY A 51 -11.16 -3.78 -4.24
C GLY A 51 -11.01 -3.32 -2.80
N ASP A 52 -12.04 -3.49 -1.96
CA ASP A 52 -11.98 -3.07 -0.55
C ASP A 52 -10.91 -3.84 0.24
N ARG A 53 -10.80 -5.15 0.02
CA ARG A 53 -9.73 -5.96 0.63
C ARG A 53 -8.35 -5.53 0.15
N LEU A 54 -8.21 -5.17 -1.12
CA LEU A 54 -6.96 -4.64 -1.64
C LEU A 54 -6.61 -3.28 -1.03
N LEU A 55 -7.61 -2.42 -0.83
CA LEU A 55 -7.46 -1.13 -0.16
C LEU A 55 -6.96 -1.30 1.28
N PHE A 56 -7.52 -2.28 2.00
CA PHE A 56 -7.06 -2.66 3.35
C PHE A 56 -5.58 -3.06 3.38
N LEU A 57 -5.13 -3.88 2.42
CA LEU A 57 -3.73 -4.30 2.34
C LEU A 57 -2.81 -3.14 1.93
N GLY A 58 -3.18 -2.41 0.88
CA GLY A 58 -2.42 -1.28 0.36
C GLY A 58 -2.24 -0.16 1.38
N GLU A 59 -3.26 0.10 2.20
CA GLU A 59 -3.16 1.02 3.33
C GLU A 59 -2.11 0.55 4.36
N ALA A 60 -2.07 -0.74 4.70
CA ALA A 60 -1.08 -1.27 5.62
C ALA A 60 0.35 -1.21 5.06
N VAL A 61 0.51 -1.44 3.75
CA VAL A 61 1.81 -1.29 3.06
C VAL A 61 2.29 0.16 3.12
N LEU A 62 1.43 1.14 2.81
CA LEU A 62 1.78 2.56 2.85
C LEU A 62 2.14 3.04 4.25
N HIS A 63 1.42 2.58 5.29
CA HIS A 63 1.79 2.89 6.68
C HIS A 63 3.16 2.34 7.06
N MET A 64 3.55 1.18 6.52
CA MET A 64 4.87 0.62 6.74
C MET A 64 5.95 1.40 5.99
N ILE A 65 5.70 1.81 4.74
CA ILE A 65 6.61 2.67 3.97
C ILE A 65 6.79 4.02 4.68
N ALA A 66 5.70 4.65 5.14
CA ALA A 66 5.77 5.90 5.90
C ALA A 66 6.60 5.76 7.17
N ALA A 67 6.39 4.68 7.93
CA ALA A 67 7.17 4.43 9.15
C ALA A 67 8.66 4.18 8.87
N ASP A 68 8.99 3.49 7.77
CA ASP A 68 10.37 3.29 7.31
C ASP A 68 11.03 4.63 6.97
N CYS A 69 10.34 5.45 6.19
CA CYS A 69 10.85 6.77 5.81
C CYS A 69 11.03 7.69 7.02
N CYS A 70 10.07 7.70 7.96
CA CYS A 70 10.19 8.43 9.23
C CYS A 70 11.28 7.88 10.14
N TYR A 71 11.64 6.59 10.01
CA TYR A 71 12.74 6.05 10.79
C TYR A 71 14.09 6.61 10.31
N GLU A 72 14.25 6.74 8.99
CA GLU A 72 15.48 7.23 8.35
C GLU A 72 15.57 8.76 8.29
N ARG A 73 14.44 9.47 8.22
CA ARG A 73 14.35 10.94 8.04
C ARG A 73 13.39 11.56 9.06
N PRO A 74 13.52 12.85 9.42
CA PRO A 74 12.63 13.50 10.39
C PRO A 74 11.14 13.44 9.99
N LYS A 75 10.26 13.75 10.97
CA LYS A 75 8.79 13.64 11.04
C LYS A 75 7.92 14.04 9.82
N ALA A 76 8.47 14.47 8.69
CA ALA A 76 7.74 14.96 7.51
C ALA A 76 7.06 13.87 6.65
N TRP A 77 7.29 12.57 6.93
CA TRP A 77 6.86 11.47 6.04
C TRP A 77 5.58 10.74 6.49
N ILE A 78 4.89 11.18 7.55
CA ILE A 78 3.52 10.69 7.83
C ILE A 78 2.49 11.55 7.09
N GLU A 79 2.79 12.82 6.83
CA GLU A 79 1.86 13.77 6.20
C GLU A 79 1.52 13.39 4.75
N PHE A 80 2.35 12.57 4.08
CA PHE A 80 1.99 12.07 2.75
C PHE A 80 0.82 11.09 2.78
N LEU A 81 0.52 10.47 3.94
CA LEU A 81 -0.63 9.58 4.09
C LEU A 81 -1.97 10.34 4.15
N GLU A 82 -1.94 11.67 4.28
CA GLU A 82 -3.15 12.49 4.19
C GLU A 82 -3.85 12.23 2.85
N PRO A 83 -5.18 12.02 2.83
CA PRO A 83 -5.89 11.62 1.61
C PRO A 83 -5.62 12.53 0.41
N LYS A 84 -5.55 13.85 0.65
CA LYS A 84 -5.27 14.82 -0.40
C LYS A 84 -3.83 14.76 -0.89
N THR A 85 -2.86 14.55 0.00
CA THR A 85 -1.45 14.41 -0.39
C THR A 85 -1.23 13.14 -1.20
N LEU A 86 -1.82 12.00 -0.79
CA LEU A 86 -1.82 10.78 -1.60
C LEU A 86 -2.47 11.02 -2.97
N GLY A 87 -3.55 11.79 -3.02
CA GLY A 87 -4.20 12.19 -4.27
C GLY A 87 -3.30 12.98 -5.19
N GLN A 88 -2.54 13.93 -4.64
CA GLN A 88 -1.58 14.73 -5.40
C GLN A 88 -0.41 13.89 -5.90
N LEU A 89 0.11 12.96 -5.09
CA LEU A 89 1.13 12.00 -5.50
C LEU A 89 0.63 11.07 -6.61
N ALA A 90 -0.63 10.63 -6.54
CA ALA A 90 -1.25 9.85 -7.60
C ALA A 90 -1.43 10.66 -8.88
N ASP A 91 -1.79 11.95 -8.77
CA ASP A 91 -1.93 12.85 -9.94
C ASP A 91 -0.58 13.06 -10.65
N GLN A 92 0.54 13.10 -9.90
CA GLN A 92 1.90 13.15 -10.47
C GLN A 92 2.25 11.92 -11.32
N LEU A 93 1.61 10.78 -11.09
CA LEU A 93 1.74 9.57 -11.89
C LEU A 93 0.84 9.57 -13.14
N GLU A 94 0.05 10.62 -13.37
CA GLU A 94 -0.88 10.72 -14.50
C GLU A 94 -1.93 9.58 -14.55
N VAL A 95 -2.31 9.04 -13.38
CA VAL A 95 -3.19 7.86 -13.26
C VAL A 95 -4.56 8.03 -13.92
N THR A 96 -5.05 9.28 -14.06
CA THR A 96 -6.34 9.55 -14.70
C THR A 96 -6.37 9.17 -16.16
N ASP A 97 -5.23 9.24 -16.83
CA ASP A 97 -5.11 8.93 -18.25
C ASP A 97 -5.16 7.41 -18.49
N TRP A 98 -4.84 6.62 -17.45
CA TRP A 98 -4.89 5.15 -17.50
C TRP A 98 -6.31 4.62 -17.38
N ILE A 99 -7.12 5.23 -16.51
CA ILE A 99 -8.47 4.76 -16.18
C ILE A 99 -9.48 5.14 -17.29
N GLN A 100 -9.03 5.90 -18.29
CA GLN A 100 -9.87 6.49 -19.35
C GLN A 100 -11.06 7.26 -18.76
N ILE A 101 -10.80 8.07 -17.73
CA ILE A 101 -11.80 8.98 -17.22
C ILE A 101 -12.12 9.95 -18.35
N ARG A 102 -13.33 9.84 -18.89
CA ARG A 102 -13.84 10.76 -19.89
C ARG A 102 -13.76 12.19 -19.33
N VAL A 103 -13.15 13.08 -20.10
CA VAL A 103 -12.71 14.44 -19.75
C VAL A 103 -13.87 15.36 -19.34
N ASP A 104 -15.10 14.88 -19.46
CA ASP A 104 -16.39 15.53 -19.24
C ASP A 104 -16.58 16.13 -17.83
N HIS A 105 -15.75 15.73 -16.85
CA HIS A 105 -15.94 16.08 -15.44
C HIS A 105 -14.70 16.65 -14.72
N ARG A 106 -13.60 16.96 -15.42
CA ARG A 106 -12.39 17.55 -14.79
C ARG A 106 -12.69 18.80 -13.95
N GLU A 107 -13.71 19.58 -14.33
CA GLU A 107 -14.08 20.84 -13.66
C GLU A 107 -14.95 20.66 -12.39
N ARG A 108 -15.51 19.47 -12.13
CA ARG A 108 -16.46 19.25 -11.01
C ARG A 108 -15.81 18.64 -9.75
N TRP A 109 -14.51 18.41 -9.80
CA TRP A 109 -13.86 17.36 -9.02
C TRP A 109 -12.73 17.97 -8.17
N GLY A 110 -13.12 18.81 -7.22
CA GLY A 110 -12.21 19.47 -6.28
C GLY A 110 -11.55 18.47 -5.31
N ASP A 111 -11.76 18.64 -4.01
CA ASP A 111 -11.13 17.81 -2.98
C ASP A 111 -11.47 16.31 -3.06
N GLU A 112 -12.68 15.97 -3.50
CA GLU A 112 -13.17 14.58 -3.62
C GLU A 112 -12.38 13.75 -4.63
N ARG A 113 -11.93 14.38 -5.73
CA ARG A 113 -11.04 13.72 -6.70
C ARG A 113 -9.73 13.31 -6.09
N LEU A 114 -9.12 14.19 -5.30
CA LEU A 114 -7.85 13.89 -4.64
C LEU A 114 -8.02 12.74 -3.65
N ILE A 115 -9.16 12.66 -2.95
CA ILE A 115 -9.45 11.51 -2.08
C ILE A 115 -9.49 10.20 -2.89
N HIS A 116 -10.26 10.15 -3.99
CA HIS A 116 -10.34 8.94 -4.82
C HIS A 116 -9.01 8.58 -5.49
N LEU A 117 -8.22 9.58 -5.88
CA LEU A 117 -6.86 9.37 -6.40
C LEU A 117 -5.94 8.80 -5.33
N GLY A 118 -6.06 9.26 -4.08
CA GLY A 118 -5.31 8.72 -2.95
C GLY A 118 -5.69 7.27 -2.65
N GLU A 119 -6.98 6.92 -2.75
CA GLU A 119 -7.44 5.53 -2.65
C GLU A 119 -6.94 4.67 -3.81
N PHE A 120 -6.90 5.21 -5.02
CA PHE A 120 -6.30 4.52 -6.16
C PHE A 120 -4.82 4.21 -5.93
N LEU A 121 -4.05 5.16 -5.37
CA LEU A 121 -2.64 4.93 -5.06
C LEU A 121 -2.46 3.86 -3.98
N LYS A 122 -3.37 3.76 -3.00
CA LYS A 122 -3.41 2.64 -2.04
C LYS A 122 -3.63 1.30 -2.77
N LEU A 123 -4.59 1.23 -3.69
CA LEU A 123 -4.85 0.02 -4.48
C LEU A 123 -3.63 -0.38 -5.31
N LEU A 124 -3.02 0.57 -6.03
CA LEU A 124 -1.82 0.34 -6.84
C LEU A 124 -0.67 -0.20 -5.98
N THR A 125 -0.43 0.43 -4.83
CA THR A 125 0.64 0.03 -3.90
C THR A 125 0.38 -1.37 -3.34
N GLY A 126 -0.86 -1.66 -2.94
CA GLY A 126 -1.25 -3.00 -2.49
C GLY A 126 -1.10 -4.06 -3.57
N MET A 127 -1.37 -3.69 -4.83
CA MET A 127 -1.27 -4.63 -5.95
C MET A 127 0.19 -4.93 -6.32
N ILE A 128 1.04 -3.91 -6.37
CA ILE A 128 2.48 -4.10 -6.55
C ILE A 128 3.06 -4.95 -5.42
N TYR A 129 2.64 -4.72 -4.17
CA TYR A 129 3.05 -5.54 -3.03
C TYR A 129 2.70 -7.02 -3.22
N LEU A 130 1.51 -7.34 -3.74
CA LEU A 130 1.09 -8.72 -4.02
C LEU A 130 1.89 -9.37 -5.16
N ASP A 131 2.27 -8.60 -6.18
CA ASP A 131 3.08 -9.07 -7.30
C ASP A 131 4.56 -9.25 -6.92
N CYS A 132 5.01 -8.63 -5.83
CA CYS A 132 6.39 -8.75 -5.36
C CYS A 132 6.52 -8.90 -3.84
N ASN A 133 7.38 -8.11 -3.20
CA ASN A 133 7.58 -8.11 -1.75
C ASN A 133 7.70 -6.69 -1.21
N PHE A 134 7.63 -6.57 0.12
CA PHE A 134 7.66 -5.28 0.80
C PHE A 134 8.84 -4.37 0.39
N TYR A 135 10.06 -4.92 0.27
CA TYR A 135 11.21 -4.08 -0.05
C TYR A 135 11.14 -3.55 -1.49
N GLN A 136 10.67 -4.36 -2.43
CA GLN A 136 10.52 -3.93 -3.83
C GLN A 136 9.43 -2.86 -3.98
N VAL A 137 8.26 -3.03 -3.35
CA VAL A 137 7.21 -2.00 -3.38
C VAL A 137 7.63 -0.73 -2.65
N ARG A 138 8.39 -0.84 -1.56
CA ARG A 138 8.98 0.31 -0.87
C ARG A 138 9.92 1.07 -1.79
N ASP A 139 10.88 0.39 -2.40
CA ASP A 139 11.88 1.03 -3.26
C ASP A 139 11.21 1.69 -4.48
N TRP A 140 10.19 1.04 -5.05
CA TRP A 140 9.35 1.62 -6.09
C TRP A 140 8.64 2.88 -5.59
N PHE A 141 7.95 2.82 -4.44
CA PHE A 141 7.17 3.95 -3.93
C PHE A 141 8.07 5.14 -3.60
N SER A 142 9.16 4.90 -2.85
CA SER A 142 10.10 5.94 -2.46
C SER A 142 10.83 6.55 -3.67
N GLY A 143 11.13 5.76 -4.70
CA GLY A 143 11.85 6.22 -5.89
C GLY A 143 10.97 6.86 -6.97
N GLN A 144 9.77 6.33 -7.22
CA GLN A 144 8.92 6.74 -8.34
C GLN A 144 7.75 7.63 -7.92
N VAL A 145 7.20 7.42 -6.72
CA VAL A 145 5.99 8.15 -6.27
C VAL A 145 6.39 9.34 -5.42
N ILE A 146 7.20 9.10 -4.39
CA ILE A 146 7.76 10.17 -3.58
C ILE A 146 8.84 10.87 -4.39
N GLY A 147 9.96 10.20 -4.69
CA GLY A 147 11.11 10.87 -5.31
C GLY A 147 11.91 11.71 -4.29
N ILE A 148 13.18 11.94 -4.60
CA ILE A 148 14.13 12.56 -3.64
C ILE A 148 13.85 14.06 -3.42
N ASP A 149 13.22 14.72 -4.38
CA ASP A 149 13.00 16.18 -4.41
C ASP A 149 11.51 16.57 -4.51
N ASN A 150 10.59 15.75 -3.99
CA ASN A 150 9.15 16.04 -4.14
C ASN A 150 8.77 17.31 -3.38
N PRO A 151 8.27 18.37 -4.05
CA PRO A 151 7.88 19.60 -3.37
C PRO A 151 6.67 19.41 -2.44
N LEU A 152 5.91 18.32 -2.60
CA LEU A 152 4.81 17.95 -1.69
C LEU A 152 5.31 17.39 -0.35
N ILE A 153 6.59 17.04 -0.27
CA ILE A 153 7.25 16.53 0.93
C ILE A 153 8.34 17.55 1.27
N PRO A 154 8.10 18.49 2.20
CA PRO A 154 9.04 19.57 2.47
C PRO A 154 10.43 18.99 2.80
N PRO A 155 11.50 19.42 2.10
CA PRO A 155 12.85 18.87 2.28
C PRO A 155 13.36 19.11 3.70
N ASP A 156 12.93 20.23 4.31
CA ASP A 156 13.32 20.66 5.65
C ASP A 156 12.07 21.02 6.47
N TYR A 157 11.41 20.03 7.08
CA TYR A 157 10.43 20.33 8.11
C TYR A 157 11.17 20.67 9.42
N PRO A 158 10.90 21.83 10.07
CA PRO A 158 11.55 22.21 11.31
C PRO A 158 11.09 21.28 12.44
N GLY A 159 11.83 20.20 12.65
CA GLY A 159 11.44 19.11 13.54
C GLY A 159 12.61 18.16 13.82
N SER A 160 13.69 18.74 14.34
CA SER A 160 15.00 18.15 14.67
C SER A 160 15.75 17.53 13.48
N ASP A 161 16.99 17.96 13.28
CA ASP A 161 18.00 17.33 12.40
C ASP A 161 18.37 15.89 12.82
N VAL A 162 17.59 15.30 13.73
CA VAL A 162 17.77 13.99 14.30
C VAL A 162 16.69 13.07 13.75
N PRO A 163 17.05 11.97 13.06
CA PRO A 163 16.08 10.99 12.59
C PRO A 163 15.22 10.49 13.76
N TYR A 164 13.91 10.29 13.53
CA TYR A 164 12.95 9.92 14.59
C TYR A 164 13.41 8.68 15.36
N ARG A 165 14.07 7.74 14.65
CA ARG A 165 14.67 6.49 15.17
C ARG A 165 13.79 5.74 16.16
N ASN A 166 12.47 5.85 16.00
CA ASN A 166 11.52 5.22 16.90
C ASN A 166 11.24 3.78 16.44
N PHE A 167 11.97 2.84 17.04
CA PHE A 167 11.76 1.42 16.80
C PHE A 167 10.36 0.93 17.18
N GLU A 168 9.67 1.57 18.12
CA GLU A 168 8.32 1.16 18.53
C GLU A 168 7.30 1.50 17.44
N HIS A 169 7.37 2.71 16.88
CA HIS A 169 6.49 3.10 15.77
C HIS A 169 6.73 2.22 14.53
N LEU A 170 8.01 2.00 14.17
CA LEU A 170 8.38 1.11 13.08
C LEU A 170 7.91 -0.33 13.32
N GLY A 171 8.00 -0.80 14.56
CA GLY A 171 7.49 -2.10 14.98
C GLY A 171 5.99 -2.26 14.85
N LYS A 172 5.23 -1.25 15.30
CA LYS A 172 3.77 -1.19 15.17
C LYS A 172 3.34 -1.28 13.70
N SER A 173 3.99 -0.51 12.83
CA SER A 173 3.70 -0.55 11.38
C SER A 173 4.10 -1.88 10.75
N ALA A 174 5.23 -2.47 11.16
CA ALA A 174 5.65 -3.78 10.68
C ALA A 174 4.66 -4.87 11.08
N LEU A 175 4.22 -4.87 12.35
CA LEU A 175 3.20 -5.79 12.84
C LEU A 175 1.85 -5.59 12.13
N ASN A 176 1.46 -4.34 11.88
CA ASN A 176 0.24 -4.02 11.15
C ASN A 176 0.26 -4.58 9.72
N LEU A 177 1.37 -4.43 9.00
CA LEU A 177 1.55 -5.02 7.68
C LEU A 177 1.50 -6.56 7.74
N ILE A 178 2.22 -7.19 8.68
CA ILE A 178 2.24 -8.65 8.83
C ILE A 178 0.83 -9.20 9.12
N ALA A 179 0.08 -8.55 10.00
CA ALA A 179 -1.28 -8.95 10.33
C ALA A 179 -2.23 -8.74 9.13
N SER A 180 -2.17 -7.58 8.47
CA SER A 180 -2.99 -7.31 7.28
C SER A 180 -2.71 -8.28 6.14
N ASP A 181 -1.44 -8.59 5.88
CA ASP A 181 -1.01 -9.56 4.88
C ASP A 181 -1.51 -10.98 5.20
N TYR A 182 -1.36 -11.42 6.46
CA TYR A 182 -1.90 -12.68 6.93
C TYR A 182 -3.42 -12.78 6.74
N LEU A 183 -4.15 -11.77 7.21
CA LEU A 183 -5.61 -11.75 7.15
C LEU A 183 -6.14 -11.69 5.72
N TYR A 184 -5.47 -10.92 4.85
CA TYR A 184 -5.78 -10.85 3.42
C TYR A 184 -5.61 -12.22 2.75
N ALA A 185 -4.54 -12.95 3.06
CA ALA A 185 -4.32 -14.28 2.48
C ALA A 185 -5.24 -15.35 3.08
N ARG A 186 -5.49 -15.30 4.40
CA ARG A 186 -6.17 -16.36 5.16
C ARG A 186 -7.68 -16.39 4.95
N PHE A 187 -8.29 -15.22 4.75
CA PHE A 187 -9.74 -15.03 4.73
C PHE A 187 -10.20 -14.44 3.39
N PRO A 188 -10.11 -15.20 2.28
CA PRO A 188 -10.74 -14.80 1.02
C PRO A 188 -12.27 -14.71 1.23
N GLY A 189 -12.94 -13.70 0.69
CA GLY A 189 -14.38 -13.54 0.87
C GLY A 189 -14.79 -12.69 2.09
N VAL A 190 -13.84 -12.27 2.94
CA VAL A 190 -14.15 -11.50 4.15
C VAL A 190 -14.00 -10.00 3.88
N PRO A 191 -15.05 -9.18 4.09
CA PRO A 191 -15.02 -7.74 3.84
C PRO A 191 -13.97 -7.00 4.67
N LYS A 192 -13.49 -5.87 4.13
CA LYS A 192 -12.48 -5.01 4.77
C LYS A 192 -12.86 -4.64 6.20
N GLU A 193 -14.12 -4.31 6.46
CA GLU A 193 -14.59 -3.84 7.78
C GLU A 193 -14.38 -4.92 8.84
N VAL A 194 -14.64 -6.19 8.48
CA VAL A 194 -14.42 -7.34 9.34
C VAL A 194 -12.92 -7.58 9.52
N LEU A 195 -12.12 -7.50 8.46
CA LEU A 195 -10.66 -7.63 8.54
C LEU A 195 -10.05 -6.56 9.46
N CYS A 196 -10.51 -5.32 9.38
CA CYS A 196 -10.11 -4.23 10.27
C CYS A 196 -10.43 -4.55 11.73
N HIS A 197 -11.63 -5.09 12.01
CA HIS A 197 -12.05 -5.42 13.37
C HIS A 197 -11.19 -6.54 13.99
N ILE A 198 -10.90 -7.60 13.23
CA ILE A 198 -10.13 -8.74 13.75
C ILE A 198 -8.61 -8.48 13.77
N ARG A 199 -8.12 -7.45 13.07
CA ARG A 199 -6.68 -7.13 12.97
C ARG A 199 -6.05 -6.87 14.32
N GLU A 200 -6.70 -6.14 15.22
CA GLU A 200 -6.13 -5.82 16.53
C GLU A 200 -5.88 -7.09 17.36
N GLY A 201 -6.88 -7.96 17.48
CA GLY A 201 -6.71 -9.26 18.16
C GLY A 201 -5.70 -10.17 17.47
N CYS A 202 -5.59 -10.11 16.14
CA CYS A 202 -4.56 -10.82 15.38
C CYS A 202 -3.15 -10.33 15.76
N LYS A 203 -2.93 -9.02 15.84
CA LYS A 203 -1.66 -8.40 16.23
C LYS A 203 -1.25 -8.80 17.65
N GLU A 204 -2.17 -8.70 18.61
CA GLU A 204 -1.94 -9.11 20.01
C GLU A 204 -1.50 -10.58 20.09
N LYS A 205 -2.26 -11.47 19.44
CA LYS A 205 -1.95 -12.91 19.40
C LYS A 205 -0.59 -13.18 18.74
N MET A 206 -0.22 -12.44 17.69
CA MET A 206 1.09 -12.57 17.05
C MET A 206 2.23 -12.16 17.99
N LEU A 207 2.08 -11.06 18.74
CA LEU A 207 3.09 -10.61 19.71
C LEU A 207 3.29 -11.64 20.82
N ASP A 208 2.20 -12.15 21.40
CA ASP A 208 2.20 -13.14 22.48
C ASP A 208 2.88 -14.44 22.05
N LEU A 209 2.46 -15.00 20.91
CA LEU A 209 3.03 -16.24 20.38
C LEU A 209 4.50 -16.07 19.98
N GLY A 210 4.83 -14.93 19.37
CA GLY A 210 6.16 -14.60 18.89
C GLY A 210 7.15 -14.26 20.00
N LYS A 211 6.65 -13.92 21.19
CA LYS A 211 7.39 -13.29 22.29
C LYS A 211 8.13 -12.03 21.81
N TYR A 212 7.44 -11.21 21.05
CA TYR A 212 7.93 -9.90 20.60
C TYR A 212 7.16 -8.79 21.29
N ASP A 213 7.82 -7.65 21.45
CA ASP A 213 7.19 -6.35 21.62
C ASP A 213 7.40 -5.50 20.36
N ASP A 214 6.65 -4.41 20.20
CA ASP A 214 6.77 -3.51 19.04
C ASP A 214 8.22 -3.04 18.82
N LYS A 215 8.90 -2.60 19.89
CA LYS A 215 10.27 -2.10 19.81
C LYS A 215 11.24 -3.16 19.27
N SER A 216 11.06 -4.42 19.65
CA SER A 216 11.87 -5.55 19.22
C SER A 216 11.59 -5.91 17.76
N LEU A 217 10.34 -5.76 17.29
CA LEU A 217 10.00 -5.90 15.87
C LEU A 217 10.70 -4.83 15.04
N GLY A 218 10.62 -3.56 15.44
CA GLY A 218 11.31 -2.47 14.74
C GLY A 218 12.83 -2.68 14.69
N LYS A 219 13.45 -3.16 15.79
CA LYS A 219 14.88 -3.52 15.79
C LYS A 219 15.20 -4.66 14.81
N ASN A 220 14.33 -5.65 14.67
CA ASN A 220 14.54 -6.74 13.72
C ASN A 220 14.39 -6.26 12.28
N TYR A 221 13.41 -5.38 12.02
CA TYR A 221 13.24 -4.74 10.73
C TYR A 221 14.53 -4.02 10.29
N VAL A 222 15.09 -3.13 11.13
CA VAL A 222 16.33 -2.39 10.83
C VAL A 222 17.55 -3.30 10.62
N LYS A 223 17.54 -4.50 11.23
CA LYS A 223 18.57 -5.53 11.02
C LYS A 223 18.36 -6.35 9.74
N GLY A 224 17.43 -5.95 8.87
CA GLY A 224 17.08 -6.68 7.64
C GLY A 224 16.32 -7.99 7.88
N LYS A 225 15.79 -8.21 9.09
CA LYS A 225 15.14 -9.48 9.48
C LYS A 225 13.62 -9.48 9.31
N PHE A 226 13.06 -8.49 8.61
CA PHE A 226 11.61 -8.36 8.44
C PHE A 226 10.95 -9.62 7.89
N VAL A 227 11.46 -10.15 6.76
CA VAL A 227 10.91 -11.36 6.11
C VAL A 227 10.95 -12.57 7.04
N PHE A 228 12.05 -12.75 7.77
CA PHE A 228 12.18 -13.83 8.74
C PHE A 228 11.13 -13.72 9.86
N VAL A 229 10.99 -12.52 10.45
CA VAL A 229 10.03 -12.27 11.53
C VAL A 229 8.59 -12.42 11.05
N ARG A 230 8.25 -11.87 9.88
CA ARG A 230 6.96 -12.07 9.21
C ARG A 230 6.61 -13.55 9.10
N ASN A 231 7.49 -14.34 8.48
CA ASN A 231 7.22 -15.76 8.24
C ASN A 231 7.10 -16.53 9.56
N LYS A 232 7.90 -16.18 10.58
CA LYS A 232 7.80 -16.78 11.91
C LYS A 232 6.45 -16.48 12.58
N LEU A 233 6.01 -15.22 12.59
CA LEU A 233 4.74 -14.80 13.20
C LEU A 233 3.54 -15.45 12.49
N ILE A 234 3.53 -15.45 11.16
CA ILE A 234 2.50 -16.13 10.37
C ILE A 234 2.45 -17.64 10.68
N SER A 235 3.61 -18.30 10.75
CA SER A 235 3.65 -19.74 11.08
C SER A 235 3.12 -20.04 12.48
N LEU A 236 3.41 -19.17 13.46
CA LEU A 236 2.96 -19.34 14.84
C LEU A 236 1.45 -19.17 14.96
N ILE A 237 0.87 -18.12 14.37
CA ILE A 237 -0.58 -17.90 14.44
C ILE A 237 -1.35 -19.03 13.73
N GLN A 238 -0.86 -19.50 12.57
CA GLN A 238 -1.44 -20.63 11.86
C GLN A 238 -1.42 -21.93 12.68
N LYS A 239 -0.40 -22.15 13.51
CA LYS A 239 -0.32 -23.31 14.41
C LYS A 239 -1.28 -23.18 15.59
N ALA A 240 -1.50 -21.97 16.09
CA ALA A 240 -2.39 -21.69 17.21
C ALA A 240 -3.88 -21.59 16.82
N GLU A 241 -4.22 -21.77 15.55
CA GLU A 241 -5.58 -21.85 15.02
C GLU A 241 -5.98 -23.29 14.62
N LYS A 242 -5.05 -24.25 14.72
CA LYS A 242 -5.31 -25.69 14.54
C LYS A 242 -5.68 -26.33 15.86
#